data_AF-A0A1H6TT50-F1
#
_entry.id   AF-A0A1H6TT50-F1
#
_cell.length_a   1.000
_cell.length_b   1.000
_cell.length_c   1.000
_cell.angle_alpha   90.00
_cell.angle_beta   90.00
_cell.angle_gamma   90.00
#
_symmetry.space_group_name_H-M   'P 1'
#
loop_
_entity.id
_entity.type
_entity.pdbx_description
1 polymer ?
#
loop_
_entity_poly.entity_id
_entity_poly.type
_entity_poly.pdbx_seq_one_letter_code
_entity_poly.pdbx_strand_id
1 'polypeptide(L)' 'MQTFSSVEEAFEWWLKNIYPAIPAETKEGRYRNAWRDYTFRKGISQKRMKEILSEFGDVKEKTIITFKLK' A
#
# COMPACT_ATOMS: atom_id res chain seq x y z
N MET A 1 -3.04 15.96 1.50
CA MET A 1 -3.91 14.91 0.92
C MET A 1 -3.27 14.46 -0.38
N GLN A 2 -2.94 13.17 -0.51
CA GLN A 2 -2.45 12.61 -1.77
C GLN A 2 -3.52 11.67 -2.33
N THR A 3 -3.62 11.62 -3.66
CA THR A 3 -4.54 10.76 -4.38
C THR A 3 -3.73 9.89 -5.32
N PHE A 4 -4.03 8.60 -5.32
CA PHE A 4 -3.36 7.61 -6.15
C PHE A 4 -4.38 6.95 -7.06
N SER A 5 -3.91 6.43 -8.18
CA SER A 5 -4.74 5.76 -9.20
C SER A 5 -5.13 4.35 -8.77
N SER A 6 -4.36 3.75 -7.83
CA SER A 6 -4.64 2.43 -7.27
C SER A 6 -4.10 2.27 -5.84
N VAL A 7 -4.51 1.18 -5.18
CA VAL A 7 -3.99 0.79 -3.86
C VAL A 7 -2.50 0.45 -3.95
N GLU A 8 -2.04 -0.17 -5.02
CA GLU A 8 -0.65 -0.52 -5.25
C GLU A 8 0.23 0.71 -5.35
N GLU A 9 -0.20 1.76 -6.07
CA GLU A 9 0.54 3.01 -6.21
C GLU A 9 0.67 3.72 -4.86
N ALA A 10 -0.43 3.76 -4.07
CA ALA A 10 -0.40 4.27 -2.70
C ALA A 10 0.56 3.47 -1.80
N PHE A 11 0.56 2.14 -1.94
CA PHE A 11 1.42 1.26 -1.18
C PHE A 11 2.90 1.43 -1.55
N GLU A 12 3.21 1.59 -2.83
CA GLU A 12 4.56 1.88 -3.29
C GLU A 12 5.07 3.22 -2.75
N TRP A 13 4.22 4.24 -2.75
CA TRP A 13 4.55 5.53 -2.14
C TRP A 13 4.85 5.36 -0.65
N TRP A 14 4.04 4.58 0.07
CA TRP A 14 4.29 4.27 1.49
C TRP A 14 5.63 3.57 1.70
N LEU A 15 5.99 2.59 0.85
CA LEU A 15 7.27 1.87 0.93
C LEU A 15 8.49 2.80 0.71
N LYS A 16 8.33 3.87 -0.07
CA LYS A 16 9.42 4.83 -0.37
C LYS A 16 9.54 5.94 0.66
N ASN A 17 8.42 6.38 1.24
CA ASN A 17 8.37 7.60 2.06
C ASN A 17 8.21 7.30 3.55
N ILE A 18 7.37 6.31 3.91
CA ILE A 18 7.01 6.03 5.30
C ILE A 18 7.81 4.85 5.82
N TYR A 19 7.84 3.74 5.08
CA TYR A 19 8.53 2.52 5.50
C TYR A 19 9.99 2.77 5.92
N PRO A 20 10.84 3.54 5.21
CA PRO A 20 12.22 3.78 5.64
C PRO A 20 12.32 4.46 7.02
N ALA A 21 11.36 5.32 7.36
CA ALA A 21 11.31 6.05 8.63
C ALA A 21 10.80 5.21 9.81
N ILE A 22 10.22 4.02 9.56
CA ILE A 22 9.76 3.13 10.64
C ILE A 22 10.98 2.58 11.41
N PRO A 23 10.99 2.67 12.76
CA PRO A 23 12.03 2.09 13.61
C PRO A 23 12.21 0.60 13.35
N ALA A 24 13.46 0.11 13.40
CA ALA A 24 13.79 -1.28 13.06
C ALA A 24 12.98 -2.31 13.87
N GLU A 25 12.76 -2.04 15.16
CA GLU A 25 11.99 -2.89 16.07
C GLU A 25 10.53 -3.05 15.64
N THR A 26 9.91 -1.96 15.17
CA THR A 26 8.51 -1.96 14.69
C THR A 26 8.41 -2.50 13.26
N LYS A 27 9.49 -2.40 12.48
CA LYS A 27 9.56 -2.84 11.08
C LYS A 27 9.49 -4.35 10.92
N GLU A 28 10.03 -5.07 11.90
CA GLU A 28 10.07 -6.52 11.96
C GLU A 28 8.68 -7.15 11.82
N GLY A 29 8.61 -8.34 11.22
CA GLY A 29 7.34 -9.04 11.01
C GLY A 29 6.48 -8.43 9.90
N ARG A 30 5.37 -7.77 10.26
CA ARG A 30 4.28 -7.44 9.33
C ARG A 30 4.75 -6.57 8.17
N TYR A 31 5.44 -5.48 8.46
CA TYR A 31 5.87 -4.48 7.46
C TYR A 31 7.02 -5.00 6.61
N ARG A 32 8.03 -5.64 7.23
CA ARG A 32 9.14 -6.27 6.51
C ARG A 32 8.68 -7.36 5.56
N ASN A 33 7.73 -8.20 5.99
CA ASN A 33 7.14 -9.21 5.12
C ASN A 33 6.36 -8.56 3.97
N ALA A 34 5.57 -7.52 4.24
CA ALA A 34 4.82 -6.83 3.19
C ALA A 34 5.74 -6.15 2.16
N TRP A 35 6.81 -5.48 2.61
CA TRP A 35 7.86 -4.94 1.74
C TRP A 35 8.48 -6.04 0.88
N ARG A 36 8.90 -7.15 1.49
CA ARG A 36 9.48 -8.29 0.78
C ARG A 36 8.50 -8.88 -0.25
N ASP A 37 7.26 -9.12 0.16
CA ASP A 37 6.25 -9.75 -0.70
C ASP A 37 5.91 -8.85 -1.90
N TYR A 38 5.89 -7.53 -1.71
CA TYR A 38 5.74 -6.53 -2.79
C TYR A 38 6.98 -6.48 -3.70
N THR A 39 8.18 -6.26 -3.15
CA THR A 39 9.42 -6.08 -3.92
C THR A 39 9.79 -7.31 -4.74
N PHE A 40 9.60 -8.51 -4.18
CA PHE A 40 9.92 -9.76 -4.87
C PHE A 40 8.74 -10.35 -5.64
N ARG A 41 7.63 -9.59 -5.82
CA ARG A 41 6.42 -10.02 -6.54
C ARG A 41 5.89 -11.38 -6.07
N LYS A 42 6.03 -11.70 -4.77
CA LYS A 42 5.53 -12.95 -4.17
C LYS A 42 4.00 -12.96 -3.99
N GLY A 43 3.34 -11.89 -4.38
CA GLY A 43 1.91 -11.70 -4.23
C GLY A 43 1.59 -11.10 -2.86
N ILE A 44 0.99 -9.92 -2.87
CA ILE A 44 0.42 -9.27 -1.70
C ILE A 44 -0.96 -8.77 -2.08
N SER A 45 -1.97 -9.08 -1.26
CA SER A 45 -3.34 -8.69 -1.55
C SER A 45 -3.55 -7.19 -1.30
N GLN A 46 -4.40 -6.56 -2.12
CA GLN A 46 -4.82 -5.17 -1.88
C GLN A 46 -5.46 -4.99 -0.49
N LYS A 47 -6.12 -6.01 0.05
CA LYS A 47 -6.63 -5.99 1.43
C LYS A 47 -5.52 -5.74 2.43
N ARG A 48 -4.42 -6.51 2.35
CA ARG A 48 -3.27 -6.37 3.25
C ARG A 48 -2.56 -5.03 3.06
N MET A 49 -2.47 -4.53 1.82
CA MET A 49 -1.95 -3.18 1.56
C MET A 49 -2.79 -2.11 2.25
N LYS A 50 -4.12 -2.17 2.09
CA LYS A 50 -5.07 -1.23 2.70
C LYS A 50 -5.01 -1.26 4.22
N GLU A 51 -4.94 -2.44 4.83
CA GLU A 51 -4.79 -2.56 6.28
C GLU A 51 -3.53 -1.84 6.77
N ILE A 52 -2.39 -2.06 6.11
CA ILE A 52 -1.14 -1.39 6.46
C ILE A 52 -1.26 0.12 6.28
N LEU A 53 -1.77 0.59 5.12
CA LEU A 53 -1.94 2.01 4.87
C LEU A 53 -2.85 2.68 5.92
N SER A 54 -3.88 1.98 6.38
CA SER A 54 -4.84 2.47 7.38
C SER A 54 -4.21 2.67 8.76
N GLU A 55 -3.08 2.01 9.06
CA GLU A 55 -2.34 2.23 10.31
C GLU A 55 -1.60 3.57 10.32
N PHE A 56 -1.34 4.17 9.15
CA PHE A 56 -0.58 5.41 9.00
C PHE A 56 -1.44 6.61 8.57
N GLY A 57 -2.73 6.39 8.29
CA GLY A 57 -3.67 7.45 7.97
C GLY A 57 -4.99 6.96 7.43
N ASP A 58 -5.94 7.87 7.23
CA ASP A 58 -7.25 7.55 6.67
C ASP A 58 -7.16 7.19 5.18
N VAL A 59 -7.48 5.95 4.86
CA VAL A 59 -7.55 5.47 3.47
C VAL A 59 -8.99 5.57 2.98
N LYS A 60 -9.23 6.46 1.99
CA LYS A 60 -10.51 6.55 1.27
C LYS A 60 -10.35 6.06 -0.16
N GLU A 61 -10.98 4.95 -0.48
CA GLU A 61 -10.99 4.38 -1.82
C GLU A 61 -12.27 4.80 -2.56
N LYS A 62 -12.12 5.27 -3.80
CA LYS A 62 -13.24 5.53 -4.72
C LYS A 62 -13.01 4.73 -5.99
N THR A 63 -13.89 3.78 -6.27
CA THR A 63 -13.86 3.02 -7.52
C THR A 63 -14.50 3.84 -8.64
N ILE A 64 -13.73 4.15 -9.68
CA ILE A 64 -14.25 4.81 -10.89
C ILE A 64 -14.47 3.73 -11.95
N ILE A 65 -15.73 3.53 -12.35
CA ILE A 65 -16.10 2.58 -13.39
C ILE A 65 -16.41 3.36 -14.66
N THR A 66 -15.55 3.20 -15.67
CA THR A 66 -15.77 3.79 -17.00
C THR A 66 -16.18 2.69 -17.97
N PHE A 67 -17.41 2.75 -18.45
CA PHE A 67 -17.92 1.85 -19.48
C PHE A 67 -18.24 2.67 -20.74
N LYS A 68 -17.68 2.27 -21.89
CA LYS A 68 -17.92 2.91 -23.17
C LYS A 68 -18.33 1.85 -24.20
N LEU A 69 -19.54 1.99 -24.73
CA LEU A 69 -20.00 1.22 -25.91
C LEU A 69 -19.22 1.65 -27.15
N LYS A 70 -19.01 0.71 -28.07
CA LYS A 70 -18.34 0.94 -29.36
C LYS A 70 -19.08 1.97 -30.20
#